data_AF-A0A7W0QZ29-F1
#
_entry.id   AF-A0A7W0QZ29-F1
#
_cell.length_a   1.000
_cell.length_b   1.000
_cell.length_c   1.000
_cell.angle_alpha   90.00
_cell.angle_beta   90.00
_cell.angle_gamma   90.00
#
_symmetry.space_group_name_H-M   'P 1'
#
loop_
_entity.id
_entity.type
_entity.pdbx_description
1 polymer ?
#
loop_
_entity_poly.entity_id
_entity_poly.type
_entity_poly.pdbx_seq_one_letter_code
_entity_poly.pdbx_strand_id
1 'polypeptide(L)'
;MAVGFLVGVAARVWMRLVSSDPEFSWAGTIGIVGLFTIAGLTQGLALGTRRRGWSRRAQTPVRVLAAIGGLLLGSSAGIVMLPALISGSLAIGRTDWSLRARSIADSVALLNAIGVGLMIRADLWRGRAGVGWLAMLVLYTAIIGGRSLNLRPLDDGWRVGRRAWVGLLVVAAGLGAFVLVGAMFGI
;
A
#
# COMPACT_ATOMS: atom_id res chain seq x y z
N MET A 1 -2.36 -11.22 -7.70
CA MET A 1 -3.11 -10.52 -8.77
C MET A 1 -4.58 -10.36 -8.39
N ALA A 2 -5.38 -11.44 -8.31
CA ALA A 2 -6.82 -11.37 -8.00
C ALA A 2 -7.14 -10.56 -6.73
N VAL A 3 -6.41 -10.79 -5.63
CA VAL A 3 -6.57 -10.01 -4.38
C VAL A 3 -6.32 -8.52 -4.59
N GLY A 4 -5.29 -8.15 -5.36
CA GLY A 4 -5.00 -6.75 -5.66
C GLY A 4 -6.14 -6.09 -6.42
N PHE A 5 -6.63 -6.76 -7.48
CA PHE A 5 -7.79 -6.29 -8.23
C PHE A 5 -9.03 -6.07 -7.34
N LEU A 6 -9.37 -7.05 -6.50
CA LEU A 6 -10.52 -6.96 -5.59
C LEU A 6 -10.37 -5.82 -4.59
N VAL A 7 -9.18 -5.64 -4.00
CA VAL A 7 -8.90 -4.52 -3.10
C VAL A 7 -8.99 -3.18 -3.83
N GLY A 8 -8.55 -3.10 -5.09
CA GLY A 8 -8.69 -1.89 -5.92
C GLY A 8 -10.14 -1.53 -6.21
N VAL A 9 -10.97 -2.52 -6.56
CA VAL A 9 -12.42 -2.32 -6.74
C VAL A 9 -13.07 -1.89 -5.43
N ALA A 10 -12.73 -2.54 -4.31
CA ALA A 10 -13.24 -2.18 -2.99
C ALA A 10 -12.80 -0.76 -2.58
N ALA A 11 -11.55 -0.38 -2.84
CA ALA A 11 -11.05 0.98 -2.62
C ALA A 11 -11.83 2.00 -3.45
N ARG A 12 -12.17 1.66 -4.69
CA ARG A 12 -12.99 2.52 -5.54
C ARG A 12 -14.40 2.73 -4.99
N VAL A 13 -15.06 1.64 -4.59
CA VAL A 13 -16.39 1.69 -3.97
C VAL A 13 -16.33 2.51 -2.69
N TRP A 14 -15.27 2.33 -1.89
CA TRP A 14 -15.06 3.10 -0.67
C TRP A 14 -14.91 4.60 -0.93
N MET A 15 -14.11 5.01 -1.94
CA MET A 15 -14.00 6.43 -2.31
C MET A 15 -15.35 7.04 -2.70
N ARG A 16 -16.19 6.29 -3.42
CA ARG A 16 -17.57 6.71 -3.73
C ARG A 16 -18.45 6.79 -2.50
N LEU A 17 -18.27 5.87 -1.56
CA LEU A 17 -18.98 5.88 -0.29
C LEU A 17 -18.59 7.10 0.57
N VAL A 18 -17.32 7.52 0.57
CA VAL A 18 -16.86 8.64 1.43
C VAL A 18 -16.83 10.01 0.76
N SER A 19 -17.14 10.12 -0.55
CA SER A 19 -17.22 11.42 -1.23
C SER A 19 -18.59 12.09 -1.06
N SER A 20 -18.60 13.36 -0.69
CA SER A 20 -19.82 14.18 -0.70
C SER A 20 -20.35 14.41 -2.12
N ASP A 21 -19.44 14.53 -3.09
CA ASP A 21 -19.76 14.66 -4.52
C ASP A 21 -18.92 13.66 -5.35
N PRO A 22 -19.48 12.50 -5.74
CA PRO A 22 -18.73 11.43 -6.38
C PRO A 22 -18.62 11.63 -7.90
N GLU A 23 -17.99 12.72 -8.34
CA GLU A 23 -17.60 12.89 -9.74
C GLU A 23 -16.27 12.18 -9.99
N PHE A 24 -16.33 10.99 -10.59
CA PHE A 24 -15.11 10.30 -10.93
C PHE A 24 -15.08 9.76 -12.36
N SER A 25 -13.91 9.89 -13.00
CA SER A 25 -13.69 9.41 -14.36
C SER A 25 -13.46 7.88 -14.43
N TRP A 26 -13.74 7.31 -15.61
CA TRP A 26 -13.41 5.92 -15.93
C TRP A 26 -11.92 5.66 -15.91
N ALA A 27 -11.15 6.58 -16.48
CA ALA A 27 -9.71 6.61 -16.42
C ALA A 27 -9.19 6.48 -14.97
N GLY A 28 -9.57 7.39 -14.07
CA GLY A 28 -9.16 7.32 -12.66
C GLY A 28 -9.55 6.00 -11.98
N THR A 29 -10.67 5.39 -12.39
CA THR A 29 -11.04 4.04 -11.93
C THR A 29 -10.05 2.98 -12.39
N ILE A 30 -9.73 2.96 -13.69
CA ILE A 30 -8.78 2.02 -14.29
C ILE A 30 -7.39 2.23 -13.68
N GLY A 31 -6.96 3.48 -13.48
CA GLY A 31 -5.72 3.82 -12.79
C GLY A 31 -5.64 3.22 -11.38
N ILE A 32 -6.65 3.46 -10.54
CA ILE A 32 -6.70 2.91 -9.17
C ILE A 32 -6.66 1.38 -9.20
N VAL A 33 -7.57 0.74 -9.95
CA VAL A 33 -7.67 -0.73 -9.99
C VAL A 33 -6.38 -1.34 -10.57
N GLY A 34 -5.79 -0.70 -11.57
CA GLY A 34 -4.51 -1.08 -12.16
C GLY A 34 -3.37 -1.02 -11.15
N LEU A 35 -3.24 0.07 -10.40
CA LEU A 35 -2.21 0.23 -9.36
C LEU A 35 -2.35 -0.81 -8.25
N PHE A 36 -3.58 -1.04 -7.77
CA PHE A 36 -3.85 -2.10 -6.78
C PHE A 36 -3.55 -3.50 -7.33
N THR A 37 -3.82 -3.74 -8.61
CA THR A 37 -3.48 -5.01 -9.27
C THR A 37 -1.97 -5.21 -9.37
N ILE A 38 -1.22 -4.19 -9.78
CA ILE A 38 0.25 -4.21 -9.87
C ILE A 38 0.86 -4.39 -8.47
N ALA A 39 0.37 -3.65 -7.47
CA ALA A 39 0.81 -3.83 -6.09
C ALA A 39 0.53 -5.25 -5.60
N GLY A 40 -0.68 -5.78 -5.81
CA GLY A 40 -1.02 -7.16 -5.45
C GLY A 40 -0.21 -8.21 -6.22
N LEU A 41 0.22 -7.92 -7.45
CA LEU A 41 1.11 -8.79 -8.22
C LEU A 41 2.52 -8.79 -7.63
N THR A 42 3.12 -7.62 -7.41
CA THR A 42 4.48 -7.49 -6.87
C THR A 42 4.59 -8.07 -5.45
N GLN A 43 3.57 -7.84 -4.61
CA GLN A 43 3.47 -8.45 -3.28
C GLN A 43 3.32 -9.98 -3.35
N GLY A 44 2.52 -10.48 -4.30
CA GLY A 44 2.36 -11.92 -4.53
C GLY A 44 3.63 -12.60 -5.05
N LEU A 45 4.39 -11.93 -5.92
CA LEU A 45 5.69 -12.38 -6.40
C LEU A 45 6.70 -12.48 -5.24
N ALA A 46 6.77 -11.46 -4.38
CA ALA A 46 7.65 -11.46 -3.22
C ALA A 46 7.32 -12.62 -2.27
N LEU A 47 6.03 -12.86 -2.00
CA LEU A 47 5.60 -14.00 -1.19
C LEU A 47 5.88 -15.35 -1.87
N GLY A 48 5.67 -15.44 -3.18
CA GLY A 48 5.90 -16.64 -3.97
C GLY A 48 7.37 -17.06 -4.02
N THR A 49 8.28 -16.10 -4.22
CA THR A 49 9.73 -16.36 -4.21
C THR A 49 10.20 -16.85 -2.85
N ARG A 50 9.64 -16.31 -1.75
CA ARG A 50 9.90 -16.79 -0.40
C ARG A 50 9.42 -18.22 -0.19
N ARG A 51 8.18 -18.55 -0.58
CA ARG A 51 7.60 -19.90 -0.41
C ARG A 51 8.33 -20.96 -1.22
N ARG A 52 8.87 -20.60 -2.38
CA ARG A 52 9.66 -21.49 -3.25
C ARG A 52 11.12 -21.62 -2.85
N GLY A 53 11.56 -21.00 -1.75
CA GLY A 53 12.94 -21.08 -1.28
C GLY A 53 13.97 -20.50 -2.27
N TRP A 54 13.58 -19.51 -3.07
CA TRP A 54 14.50 -18.90 -4.05
C TRP A 54 15.77 -18.36 -3.38
N SER A 55 16.87 -18.31 -4.15
CA SER A 55 18.12 -17.76 -3.63
C SER A 55 17.94 -16.31 -3.16
N ARG A 56 18.68 -15.93 -2.12
CA ARG A 56 18.58 -14.60 -1.48
C ARG A 56 18.79 -13.44 -2.46
N ARG A 57 19.68 -13.63 -3.44
CA ARG A 57 19.98 -12.68 -4.52
C ARG A 57 18.76 -12.41 -5.41
N ALA A 58 17.91 -13.41 -5.62
CA ALA A 58 16.68 -13.27 -6.41
C ALA A 58 15.51 -12.71 -5.59
N GLN A 59 15.45 -12.97 -4.27
CA GLN A 59 14.37 -12.46 -3.42
C GLN A 59 14.43 -10.95 -3.21
N THR A 60 15.62 -10.40 -3.01
CA THR A 60 15.79 -8.99 -2.67
C THR A 60 15.21 -8.01 -3.71
N PRO A 61 15.52 -8.12 -5.03
CA PRO A 61 14.94 -7.21 -6.01
C PRO A 61 13.41 -7.30 -6.07
N VAL A 62 12.84 -8.50 -5.88
CA VAL A 62 11.38 -8.69 -5.86
C VAL A 62 10.76 -8.02 -4.62
N ARG A 63 11.43 -8.04 -3.47
CA ARG A 63 10.98 -7.31 -2.28
C ARG A 63 11.05 -5.80 -2.45
N VAL A 64 12.10 -5.28 -3.08
CA VAL A 64 12.19 -3.84 -3.39
C VAL A 64 11.07 -3.45 -4.37
N LEU A 65 10.82 -4.25 -5.40
CA LEU A 65 9.71 -4.04 -6.32
C LEU A 65 8.35 -4.05 -5.59
N ALA A 66 8.16 -4.98 -4.64
CA ALA A 66 6.96 -5.01 -3.80
C ALA A 66 6.85 -3.78 -2.90
N ALA A 67 7.95 -3.30 -2.33
CA ALA A 67 7.97 -2.07 -1.53
C ALA A 67 7.59 -0.85 -2.36
N ILE A 68 8.17 -0.70 -3.56
CA ILE A 68 7.82 0.35 -4.53
C ILE A 68 6.33 0.27 -4.89
N GLY A 69 5.86 -0.92 -5.29
CA GLY A 69 4.45 -1.14 -5.62
C GLY A 69 3.51 -0.77 -4.46
N GLY A 70 3.91 -1.04 -3.22
CA GLY A 70 3.17 -0.64 -2.03
C GLY A 70 3.20 0.86 -1.73
N LEU A 71 4.24 1.59 -2.15
CA LEU A 71 4.32 3.05 -2.01
C LEU A 71 3.44 3.75 -3.06
N LEU A 72 3.36 3.21 -4.27
CA LEU A 72 2.49 3.74 -5.34
C LEU A 72 1.02 3.74 -4.95
N LEU A 73 0.58 2.84 -4.06
CA LEU A 73 -0.81 2.84 -3.57
C LEU A 73 -1.20 4.12 -2.81
N GLY A 74 -0.21 4.87 -2.31
CA GLY A 74 -0.45 6.12 -1.59
C GLY A 74 0.03 7.37 -2.33
N SER A 75 0.33 7.32 -3.64
CA SER A 75 0.90 8.48 -4.34
C SER A 75 -0.10 9.54 -4.82
N SER A 76 -1.40 9.36 -4.55
CA SER A 76 -2.48 10.28 -4.97
C SER A 76 -3.41 10.56 -3.78
N ALA A 77 -4.72 10.37 -3.91
CA ALA A 77 -5.68 10.53 -2.80
C ALA A 77 -5.32 9.68 -1.55
N GLY A 78 -4.60 8.57 -1.73
CA GLY A 78 -4.10 7.73 -0.66
C GLY A 78 -2.92 8.28 0.14
N ILE A 79 -2.38 9.47 -0.19
CA ILE A 79 -1.17 10.01 0.46
C ILE A 79 -1.37 10.28 1.95
N VAL A 80 -2.56 10.72 2.32
CA VAL A 80 -2.96 10.93 3.72
C VAL A 80 -2.88 9.63 4.53
N MET A 81 -2.99 8.49 3.85
CA MET A 81 -3.01 7.15 4.43
C MET A 81 -1.62 6.50 4.47
N LEU A 82 -0.62 7.04 3.75
CA LEU A 82 0.73 6.47 3.70
C LEU A 82 1.35 6.28 5.09
N PRO A 83 1.23 7.21 6.05
CA PRO A 83 1.76 7.01 7.39
C PRO A 83 1.22 5.74 8.04
N ALA A 84 -0.10 5.47 8.00
CA ALA A 84 -0.68 4.25 8.53
C ALA A 84 -0.24 3.00 7.76
N LEU A 85 -0.24 3.06 6.43
CA LEU A 85 0.16 1.92 5.60
C LEU A 85 1.62 1.52 5.84
N ILE A 86 2.53 2.49 5.98
CA ILE A 86 3.94 2.23 6.24
C ILE A 86 4.14 1.74 7.67
N SER A 87 3.68 2.51 8.65
CA SER A 87 3.93 2.23 10.07
C SER A 87 3.21 0.98 10.55
N GLY A 88 1.93 0.78 10.20
CA GLY A 88 1.19 -0.44 10.55
C GLY A 88 1.78 -1.70 9.92
N SER A 89 2.23 -1.61 8.65
CA SER A 89 2.90 -2.74 8.00
C SER A 89 4.23 -3.09 8.68
N LEU A 90 4.97 -2.10 9.18
CA LEU A 90 6.20 -2.30 9.93
C LEU A 90 5.91 -2.88 11.32
N ALA A 91 4.92 -2.36 12.03
CA ALA A 91 4.54 -2.82 13.38
C ALA A 91 4.17 -4.32 13.40
N ILE A 92 3.47 -4.77 12.35
CA ILE A 92 3.07 -6.17 12.18
C ILE A 92 4.20 -7.01 11.54
N GLY A 93 4.86 -6.46 10.52
CA GLY A 93 5.83 -7.22 9.72
C GLY A 93 7.17 -7.42 10.41
N ARG A 94 7.67 -6.43 11.15
CA ARG A 94 9.01 -6.47 11.78
C ARG A 94 8.96 -7.13 13.15
N THR A 95 8.87 -8.45 13.16
CA THR A 95 8.86 -9.27 14.40
C THR A 95 10.18 -9.25 15.16
N ASP A 96 11.27 -8.79 14.54
CA ASP A 96 12.60 -8.62 15.13
C ASP A 96 12.77 -7.28 15.87
N TRP A 97 11.85 -6.33 15.69
CA TRP A 97 11.91 -5.05 16.38
C TRP A 97 11.51 -5.20 17.85
N SER A 98 12.08 -4.33 18.70
CA SER A 98 11.67 -4.24 20.10
C SER A 98 10.18 -3.92 20.21
N LEU A 99 9.55 -4.39 21.30
CA LEU A 99 8.14 -4.12 21.56
C LEU A 99 7.83 -2.61 21.51
N ARG A 100 8.73 -1.78 22.03
CA ARG A 100 8.60 -0.31 22.01
C ARG A 100 8.55 0.24 20.58
N ALA A 101 9.47 -0.17 19.71
CA ALA A 101 9.49 0.30 18.32
C ALA A 101 8.24 -0.12 17.55
N ARG A 102 7.74 -1.33 17.80
CA ARG A 102 6.48 -1.83 17.24
C ARG A 102 5.28 -1.05 17.76
N SER A 103 5.21 -0.80 19.07
CA SER A 103 4.15 0.01 19.69
C SER A 103 4.15 1.45 19.18
N ILE A 104 5.31 2.07 18.96
CA ILE A 104 5.39 3.41 18.37
C ILE A 104 4.84 3.39 16.95
N ALA A 105 5.27 2.44 16.13
CA ALA A 105 4.77 2.32 14.75
C ALA A 105 3.25 2.03 14.71
N ASP A 106 2.75 1.18 15.61
CA ASP A 106 1.32 0.90 15.74
C ASP A 106 0.53 2.15 16.17
N SER A 107 1.03 2.90 17.15
CA SER A 107 0.43 4.18 17.58
C SER A 107 0.38 5.19 16.44
N VAL A 108 1.43 5.31 15.62
CA VAL A 108 1.42 6.20 14.44
C VAL A 108 0.34 5.76 13.45
N ALA A 109 0.18 4.45 13.23
CA ALA A 109 -0.85 3.93 12.34
C ALA A 109 -2.26 4.20 12.87
N LEU A 110 -2.48 3.96 14.17
CA LEU A 110 -3.75 4.19 14.84
C LEU A 110 -4.12 5.68 14.83
N LEU A 111 -3.19 6.57 15.18
CA LEU A 111 -3.42 8.01 15.17
C LEU A 111 -3.76 8.52 13.77
N ASN A 112 -3.08 8.03 12.74
CA ASN A 112 -3.40 8.38 11.36
C ASN A 112 -4.79 7.87 10.96
N ALA A 113 -5.17 6.64 11.31
CA ALA A 113 -6.49 6.09 11.04
C ALA A 113 -7.62 6.83 11.78
N ILE A 114 -7.37 7.27 13.02
CA ILE A 114 -8.30 8.14 13.77
C ILE A 114 -8.43 9.49 13.07
N GLY A 115 -7.31 10.11 12.68
CA GLY A 115 -7.30 11.38 11.96
C GLY A 115 -8.13 11.34 10.67
N VAL A 116 -7.94 10.31 9.83
CA VAL A 116 -8.75 10.11 8.62
C VAL A 116 -10.22 9.87 8.96
N GLY A 117 -10.53 9.10 10.01
CA GLY A 117 -11.90 8.90 10.47
C GLY A 117 -12.59 10.19 10.91
N LEU A 118 -11.87 11.07 11.60
CA LEU A 118 -12.36 12.39 12.01
C LEU A 118 -12.61 13.30 10.80
N MET A 119 -11.74 13.26 9.79
CA MET A 119 -11.96 13.98 8.52
C MET A 119 -13.24 13.51 7.82
N ILE A 120 -13.41 12.20 7.64
CA ILE A 120 -14.62 11.61 7.04
C ILE A 120 -15.88 12.02 7.83
N ARG A 121 -15.78 12.08 9.15
CA ARG A 121 -16.90 12.45 10.03
C ARG A 121 -17.28 13.93 9.93
N ALA A 122 -16.33 14.79 9.62
CA ALA A 122 -16.58 16.22 9.40
C ALA A 122 -17.37 16.45 8.10
N ASP A 123 -17.09 15.66 7.06
CA ASP A 123 -17.67 15.85 5.73
C ASP A 123 -19.00 15.12 5.52
N LEU A 124 -19.30 14.10 6.33
CA LEU A 124 -20.46 13.21 6.13
C LEU A 124 -21.36 13.12 7.37
N TRP A 125 -22.64 12.84 7.13
CA TRP A 125 -23.60 12.54 8.19
C TRP A 125 -23.22 11.28 8.98
N ARG A 126 -23.69 11.16 10.24
CA ARG A 126 -23.15 10.23 11.24
C ARG A 126 -23.07 8.77 10.77
N GLY A 127 -24.13 8.25 10.16
CA GLY A 127 -24.18 6.85 9.75
C GLY A 127 -23.27 6.55 8.56
N ARG A 128 -23.28 7.39 7.52
CA ARG A 128 -22.39 7.21 6.36
C ARG A 128 -20.92 7.38 6.74
N ALA A 129 -20.60 8.31 7.65
CA ALA A 129 -19.26 8.43 8.22
C ALA A 129 -18.84 7.15 8.95
N GLY A 130 -19.72 6.57 9.77
CA GLY A 130 -19.45 5.31 10.48
C GLY A 130 -19.19 4.14 9.54
N VAL A 131 -20.02 3.95 8.51
CA VAL A 131 -19.82 2.90 7.51
C VAL A 131 -18.55 3.14 6.70
N GLY A 132 -18.27 4.39 6.30
CA GLY A 132 -17.05 4.77 5.60
C GLY A 132 -15.79 4.46 6.42
N TRP A 133 -15.82 4.74 7.72
CA TRP A 133 -14.71 4.46 8.62
C TRP A 133 -14.51 2.94 8.84
N LEU A 134 -15.58 2.17 9.04
CA LEU A 134 -15.49 0.71 9.14
C LEU A 134 -14.94 0.07 7.87
N ALA A 135 -15.42 0.49 6.70
CA ALA A 135 -14.92 0.02 5.41
C ALA A 135 -13.45 0.39 5.20
N MET A 136 -13.03 1.58 5.64
CA MET A 136 -11.63 2.00 5.64
C MET A 136 -10.77 1.06 6.48
N LEU A 137 -11.19 0.72 7.71
CA LEU A 137 -10.46 -0.19 8.58
C LEU A 137 -10.27 -1.56 7.92
N VAL A 138 -11.33 -2.13 7.33
CA VAL A 138 -11.25 -3.42 6.62
C VAL A 138 -10.25 -3.35 5.44
N LEU A 139 -10.34 -2.31 4.61
CA LEU A 139 -9.41 -2.08 3.50
C LEU A 139 -7.97 -1.96 3.98
N TYR A 140 -7.73 -1.17 5.03
CA TYR A 140 -6.40 -0.91 5.55
C TYR A 140 -5.79 -2.15 6.15
N THR A 141 -6.55 -2.90 6.97
CA THR A 141 -6.08 -4.16 7.54
C THR A 141 -5.70 -5.15 6.45
N ALA A 142 -6.45 -5.22 5.35
CA ALA A 142 -6.11 -6.06 4.20
C ALA A 142 -4.79 -5.62 3.53
N ILE A 143 -4.62 -4.32 3.25
CA ILE A 143 -3.41 -3.77 2.62
C ILE A 143 -2.19 -3.94 3.53
N ILE A 144 -2.30 -3.53 4.79
CA ILE A 144 -1.26 -3.63 5.82
C ILE A 144 -0.89 -5.09 6.03
N GLY A 145 -1.88 -5.97 6.19
CA GLY A 145 -1.67 -7.40 6.37
C GLY A 145 -0.90 -8.02 5.22
N GLY A 146 -1.33 -7.77 3.98
CA GLY A 146 -0.62 -8.24 2.78
C GLY A 146 0.82 -7.75 2.71
N ARG A 147 1.05 -6.46 2.99
CA ARG A 147 2.38 -5.84 2.95
C ARG A 147 3.30 -6.32 4.07
N SER A 148 2.75 -6.56 5.27
CA SER A 148 3.50 -7.01 6.45
C SER A 148 4.22 -8.34 6.20
N LEU A 149 3.62 -9.25 5.41
CA LEU A 149 4.20 -10.55 5.07
C LEU A 149 5.55 -10.42 4.36
N ASN A 150 5.68 -9.38 3.53
CA ASN A 150 6.88 -9.09 2.76
C ASN A 150 7.93 -8.28 3.54
N LEU A 151 7.54 -7.66 4.66
CA LEU A 151 8.45 -6.92 5.54
C LEU A 151 9.09 -7.77 6.63
N ARG A 152 8.62 -9.01 6.79
CA ARG A 152 9.18 -9.95 7.75
C ARG A 152 10.71 -10.06 7.63
N PRO A 153 11.41 -10.23 8.76
CA PRO A 153 12.85 -10.41 8.78
C PRO A 153 13.24 -11.54 7.83
N LEU A 154 14.30 -11.31 7.07
CA LEU A 154 15.10 -12.38 6.50
C LEU A 154 16.30 -12.51 7.40
N ASP A 155 16.71 -13.74 7.68
CA ASP A 155 17.97 -14.01 8.34
C ASP A 155 19.11 -13.62 7.36
N ASP A 156 19.56 -12.36 7.47
CA ASP A 156 20.94 -11.89 7.34
C ASP A 156 21.33 -10.87 6.21
N GLY A 157 22.44 -10.17 6.48
CA GLY A 157 22.95 -8.86 6.01
C GLY A 157 23.47 -8.74 4.57
N TRP A 158 22.77 -9.32 3.60
CA TRP A 158 23.13 -9.16 2.19
C TRP A 158 22.80 -7.74 1.66
N ARG A 159 23.80 -7.08 1.06
CA ARG A 159 23.66 -5.76 0.41
C ARG A 159 23.44 -5.93 -1.09
N VAL A 160 22.41 -5.28 -1.64
CA VAL A 160 22.14 -5.22 -3.08
C VAL A 160 23.31 -4.53 -3.79
N GLY A 161 23.85 -5.14 -4.85
CA GLY A 161 24.90 -4.52 -5.66
C GLY A 161 24.43 -3.21 -6.32
N ARG A 162 25.31 -2.21 -6.40
CA ARG A 162 25.00 -0.84 -6.88
C ARG A 162 24.23 -0.81 -8.21
N ARG A 163 24.57 -1.68 -9.17
CA ARG A 163 23.91 -1.76 -10.49
C ARG A 163 22.45 -2.23 -10.39
N ALA A 164 22.18 -3.22 -9.54
CA ALA A 164 20.81 -3.69 -9.30
C ALA A 164 19.97 -2.64 -8.56
N TRP A 165 20.60 -1.88 -7.66
CA TRP A 165 19.98 -0.72 -7.02
C TRP A 165 19.60 0.37 -8.03
N VAL A 166 20.51 0.72 -8.94
CA VAL A 166 20.24 1.70 -10.00
C VAL A 166 19.11 1.20 -10.91
N GLY A 167 19.13 -0.07 -11.33
CA GLY A 167 18.04 -0.65 -12.12
C GLY A 167 16.68 -0.59 -11.40
N LEU A 168 16.64 -0.90 -10.11
CA LEU A 168 15.44 -0.77 -9.29
C LEU A 168 14.95 0.67 -9.17
N LEU A 169 15.87 1.63 -9.00
CA LEU A 169 15.53 3.05 -8.96
C LEU A 169 14.99 3.53 -10.31
N VAL A 170 15.55 3.08 -11.43
CA VAL A 170 15.04 3.40 -12.77
C VAL A 170 13.64 2.82 -12.97
N VAL A 171 13.40 1.57 -12.57
CA VAL A 171 12.05 0.96 -12.62
C VAL A 171 11.08 1.70 -11.69
N ALA A 172 11.51 2.07 -10.48
CA ALA A 172 10.70 2.84 -9.54
C ALA A 172 10.34 4.22 -10.09
N ALA A 173 11.33 4.92 -10.66
CA ALA A 173 11.16 6.23 -11.28
C ALA A 173 10.28 6.14 -12.53
N GLY A 174 10.45 5.12 -13.36
CA GLY A 174 9.60 4.87 -14.53
C GLY A 174 8.15 4.59 -14.12
N LEU A 175 7.92 3.75 -13.11
CA LEU A 175 6.58 3.51 -12.57
C LEU A 175 6.00 4.78 -11.94
N GLY A 176 6.77 5.51 -11.14
CA GLY A 176 6.33 6.77 -10.52
C GLY A 176 5.99 7.85 -11.56
N ALA A 177 6.83 8.01 -12.59
CA ALA A 177 6.58 8.90 -13.71
C ALA A 177 5.33 8.47 -14.50
N PHE A 178 5.14 7.17 -14.74
CA PHE A 178 3.93 6.66 -15.37
C PHE A 178 2.67 7.00 -14.56
N VAL A 179 2.71 6.87 -13.23
CA VAL A 179 1.59 7.25 -12.35
C VAL A 179 1.34 8.76 -12.37
N LEU A 180 2.39 9.58 -12.32
CA LEU A 180 2.28 11.04 -12.36
C LEU A 180 1.73 11.53 -13.70
N VAL A 181 2.21 10.97 -14.80
CA VAL A 181 1.72 11.25 -16.15
C VAL A 181 0.26 10.82 -16.28
N GLY A 182 -0.11 9.62 -15.84
CA GLY A 182 -1.51 9.18 -15.81
C GLY A 182 -2.40 10.13 -15.02
N ALA A 183 -1.95 10.57 -13.84
CA ALA A 183 -2.68 11.55 -13.02
C ALA A 183 -2.81 12.93 -13.68
N MET A 184 -1.80 13.41 -14.41
CA MET A 184 -1.85 14.71 -15.10
C MET A 184 -2.72 14.69 -16.35
N PHE A 185 -2.80 13.55 -17.05
CA PHE A 185 -3.61 13.41 -18.26
C PHE A 185 -5.01 12.84 -18.01
N GLY A 186 -5.38 12.64 -16.74
CA GLY A 186 -6.67 12.09 -16.35
C GLY A 186 -6.90 10.69 -16.92
N ILE A 187 -5.86 9.85 -16.95
CA ILE A 187 -5.84 8.43 -17.35
C ILE A 187 -5.86 7.53 -16.12
#